data_AF-A0AAN8IMB9-F1
#
_entry.id   AF-A0AAN8IMB9-F1
#
_cell.length_a   1.000
_cell.length_b   1.000
_cell.length_c   1.000
_cell.angle_alpha   90.00
_cell.angle_beta   90.00
_cell.angle_gamma   90.00
#
_symmetry.space_group_name_H-M   'P 1'
#
loop_
_entity.id
_entity.type
_entity.pdbx_description
1 polymer ?
#
loop_
_entity_poly.entity_id
_entity_poly.type
_entity_poly.pdbx_seq_one_letter_code
_entity_poly.pdbx_strand_id
1 'polypeptide(L)'
;MYNLPSPYNYCHKSPCYSDGDDRIYRKRRMEITGKQRIAANERERRRMNSINRGFDHLRQRLPSNTHEKKLSKVDTLKGAMEYIRQLKALLEQELPPDAKTEHKILINSVAGGDSKL
;
A
#
# COMPACT_ATOMS: atom_id res chain seq x y z
N MET A 1 41.37 51.67 -4.08
CA MET A 1 40.81 51.12 -2.83
C MET A 1 39.38 50.69 -3.10
N TYR A 2 39.17 49.41 -3.40
CA TYR A 2 37.83 48.83 -3.50
C TYR A 2 37.79 47.64 -2.55
N ASN A 3 37.28 47.88 -1.33
CA ASN A 3 36.89 46.80 -0.43
C ASN A 3 35.40 46.58 -0.63
N LEU A 4 35.06 45.61 -1.48
CA LEU A 4 33.72 45.02 -1.54
C LEU A 4 33.65 43.93 -0.46
N PRO A 5 32.66 43.94 0.46
CA PRO A 5 32.47 42.84 1.39
C PRO A 5 32.12 41.56 0.63
N SER A 6 32.76 40.45 1.00
CA SER A 6 32.50 39.12 0.43
C SER A 6 31.02 38.74 0.58
N PRO A 7 30.32 38.33 -0.49
CA PRO A 7 28.97 37.83 -0.41
C PRO A 7 29.02 36.36 0.05
N TYR A 8 28.12 36.01 0.98
CA TYR A 8 27.91 34.68 1.55
C TYR A 8 28.84 34.26 2.71
N ASN A 9 28.33 34.39 3.94
CA ASN A 9 28.06 33.22 4.76
C ASN A 9 26.97 33.51 5.81
N TYR A 10 25.94 32.69 5.76
CA TYR A 10 24.66 32.79 6.47
C TYR A 10 24.83 32.55 7.98
N CYS A 11 24.18 33.39 8.79
CA CYS A 11 23.75 33.15 10.18
C CYS A 11 24.83 32.75 11.22
N HIS A 12 25.61 33.73 11.69
CA HIS A 12 26.20 33.67 13.04
C HIS A 12 25.14 34.05 14.09
N LYS A 13 24.25 33.11 14.40
CA LYS A 13 23.76 32.97 15.78
C LYS A 13 24.37 31.69 16.31
N SER A 14 25.60 31.77 16.79
CA SER A 14 26.14 30.75 17.68
C SER A 14 25.43 30.93 19.03
N PRO A 15 24.55 30.00 19.47
CA PRO A 15 24.18 29.95 20.87
C PRO A 15 25.44 29.55 21.62
N CYS A 16 25.84 30.35 22.60
CA CYS A 16 26.93 30.02 23.51
C CYS A 16 26.73 28.60 24.07
N TYR A 17 27.55 27.65 23.61
CA TYR A 17 27.54 26.27 24.08
C TYR A 17 28.22 26.23 25.44
N SER A 18 27.42 26.09 26.50
CA SER A 18 27.90 25.46 27.72
C SER A 18 28.05 23.96 27.43
N ASP A 19 29.24 23.40 27.63
CA ASP A 19 29.63 21.99 27.40
C ASP A 19 28.75 20.92 28.09
N GLY A 20 27.70 21.32 28.81
CA GLY A 20 26.76 20.42 29.51
C GLY A 20 25.44 20.09 28.78
N ASP A 21 25.06 20.81 27.71
CA ASP A 21 23.69 20.73 27.15
C ASP A 21 23.55 19.79 25.93
N ASP A 22 24.65 19.37 25.31
CA ASP A 22 24.62 18.54 24.10
C ASP A 22 23.97 17.15 24.30
N ARG A 23 24.08 16.58 25.50
CA ARG A 23 23.37 15.32 25.85
C ARG A 23 21.87 15.52 25.91
N ILE A 24 21.39 16.65 26.41
CA ILE A 24 19.96 16.93 26.59
C ILE A 24 19.31 17.21 25.22
N TYR A 25 19.97 17.99 24.34
CA TYR A 25 19.47 18.20 22.99
C TYR A 25 19.50 16.93 22.13
N ARG A 26 20.56 16.11 22.18
CA ARG A 26 20.57 14.81 21.49
C ARG A 26 19.48 13.88 21.99
N LYS A 27 19.30 13.76 23.31
CA LYS A 27 18.26 12.90 23.91
C LYS A 27 16.86 13.35 23.52
N ARG A 28 16.57 14.65 23.60
CA ARG A 28 15.26 15.22 23.22
C ARG A 28 15.00 15.07 21.72
N ARG A 29 16.01 15.27 20.86
CA ARG A 29 15.93 15.01 19.41
C ARG A 29 15.70 13.52 19.09
N MET A 30 16.30 12.61 19.84
CA MET A 30 16.09 11.15 19.73
C MET A 30 14.71 10.71 20.25
N GLU A 31 14.21 11.33 21.32
CA GLU A 31 12.87 11.04 21.87
C GLU A 31 11.73 11.60 21.01
N ILE A 32 11.92 12.80 20.45
CA ILE A 32 11.00 13.40 19.47
C ILE A 32 10.91 12.49 18.23
N THR A 33 12.04 11.98 17.72
CA THR A 33 12.05 11.04 16.59
C THR A 33 11.42 9.69 16.92
N GLY A 34 11.61 9.16 18.13
CA GLY A 34 11.01 7.89 18.57
C GLY A 34 9.48 7.94 18.67
N LYS A 35 8.93 8.91 19.42
CA LYS A 35 7.47 9.07 19.61
C LYS A 35 6.78 9.45 18.30
N GLN A 36 7.39 10.31 17.49
CA GLN A 36 6.85 10.68 16.18
C GLN A 36 6.87 9.51 15.21
N ARG A 37 7.92 8.66 15.21
CA ARG A 37 7.99 7.45 14.40
C ARG A 37 6.89 6.46 14.77
N ILE A 38 6.65 6.24 16.07
CA ILE A 38 5.55 5.38 16.53
C ILE A 38 4.20 5.93 16.06
N ALA A 39 3.96 7.24 16.24
CA ALA A 39 2.73 7.88 15.78
C ALA A 39 2.57 7.81 14.25
N ALA A 40 3.64 7.94 13.48
CA ALA A 40 3.64 7.81 12.03
C ALA A 40 3.33 6.37 11.59
N ASN A 41 3.96 5.37 12.21
CA ASN A 41 3.71 3.95 11.94
C ASN A 41 2.25 3.57 12.24
N GLU A 42 1.69 4.10 13.34
CA GLU A 42 0.30 3.87 13.69
C GLU A 42 -0.66 4.49 12.66
N ARG A 43 -0.37 5.70 12.18
CA ARG A 43 -1.15 6.32 11.09
C ARG A 43 -1.11 5.49 9.81
N GLU A 44 0.07 5.03 9.40
CA GLU A 44 0.18 4.20 8.19
C GLU A 44 -0.51 2.85 8.36
N ARG A 45 -0.43 2.25 9.55
CA ARG A 45 -1.18 1.03 9.88
C ARG A 45 -2.69 1.23 9.71
N ARG A 46 -3.23 2.34 10.23
CA ARG A 46 -4.65 2.69 10.05
C ARG A 46 -5.02 2.91 8.59
N ARG A 47 -4.17 3.60 7.83
CA ARG A 47 -4.36 3.81 6.39
C ARG A 47 -4.41 2.46 5.65
N MET A 48 -3.46 1.57 5.92
CA MET A 48 -3.40 0.25 5.31
C MET A 48 -4.58 -0.64 5.71
N ASN A 49 -5.04 -0.56 6.97
CA ASN A 49 -6.24 -1.25 7.42
C ASN A 49 -7.48 -0.80 6.65
N SER A 50 -7.63 0.51 6.39
CA SER A 50 -8.72 1.03 5.55
C SER A 50 -8.67 0.48 4.13
N ILE A 51 -7.47 0.42 3.52
CA ILE A 51 -7.27 -0.17 2.19
C ILE A 51 -7.64 -1.65 2.19
N ASN A 52 -7.15 -2.41 3.18
CA ASN A 52 -7.40 -3.85 3.28
C ASN A 52 -8.90 -4.15 3.48
N ARG A 53 -9.62 -3.33 4.25
CA ARG A 53 -11.10 -3.41 4.35
C ARG A 53 -11.77 -3.21 2.99
N GLY A 54 -11.29 -2.24 2.20
CA GLY A 54 -11.75 -2.05 0.82
C GLY A 54 -11.53 -3.28 -0.07
N PHE A 55 -10.35 -3.92 0.03
CA PHE A 55 -10.08 -5.18 -0.67
C PHE A 55 -11.00 -6.32 -0.21
N ASP A 56 -11.27 -6.44 1.08
CA ASP A 56 -12.20 -7.46 1.60
C ASP A 56 -13.63 -7.22 1.09
N HIS A 57 -14.10 -5.97 1.05
CA HIS A 57 -15.40 -5.64 0.45
C HIS A 57 -15.44 -5.98 -1.04
N LEU A 58 -14.36 -5.71 -1.78
CA LEU A 58 -14.29 -6.07 -3.19
C LEU A 58 -14.39 -7.58 -3.38
N ARG A 59 -13.66 -8.38 -2.59
CA ARG A 59 -13.71 -9.85 -2.65
C ARG A 59 -15.12 -10.41 -2.44
N GLN A 60 -15.91 -9.81 -1.54
CA GLN A 60 -17.30 -10.22 -1.29
C GLN A 60 -18.23 -10.01 -2.50
N ARG A 61 -17.85 -9.14 -3.44
CA ARG A 61 -18.61 -8.88 -4.67
C ARG A 61 -18.16 -9.72 -5.85
N LEU A 62 -17.04 -10.44 -5.72
CA LEU A 62 -16.54 -11.31 -6.79
C LEU A 62 -17.19 -12.69 -6.70
N PRO A 63 -17.59 -13.29 -7.83
CA PRO A 63 -18.03 -14.68 -7.84
C PRO A 63 -16.81 -15.57 -7.59
N SER A 64 -16.75 -16.20 -6.42
CA SER A 64 -15.66 -17.11 -6.01
C SER A 64 -16.22 -18.47 -5.61
N ASN A 65 -15.53 -19.53 -6.03
CA ASN A 65 -15.85 -20.92 -5.72
C ASN A 65 -15.22 -21.41 -4.41
N THR A 66 -14.37 -20.61 -3.76
CA THR A 66 -13.65 -20.99 -2.54
C THR A 66 -14.05 -20.08 -1.39
N HIS A 67 -15.03 -20.51 -0.61
CA HIS A 67 -15.45 -19.81 0.61
C HIS A 67 -14.34 -19.72 1.68
N GLU A 68 -13.31 -20.57 1.58
CA GLU A 68 -12.30 -20.72 2.62
C GLU A 68 -11.02 -19.90 2.38
N LYS A 69 -10.64 -19.58 1.13
CA LYS A 69 -9.36 -18.94 0.82
C LYS A 69 -9.53 -17.52 0.28
N LYS A 70 -8.95 -16.54 0.98
CA LYS A 70 -8.91 -15.14 0.51
C LYS A 70 -8.03 -15.00 -0.74
N LEU A 71 -8.57 -14.37 -1.78
CA LEU A 71 -7.84 -14.02 -3.00
C LEU A 71 -6.67 -13.06 -2.71
N SER A 72 -5.55 -13.21 -3.44
CA SER A 72 -4.43 -12.26 -3.39
C SER A 72 -4.88 -10.87 -3.87
N LYS A 73 -4.11 -9.81 -3.58
CA LYS A 73 -4.45 -8.45 -4.04
C LYS A 73 -4.50 -8.37 -5.57
N VAL A 74 -3.53 -8.99 -6.25
CA VAL A 74 -3.46 -9.01 -7.71
C VAL A 74 -4.65 -9.77 -8.29
N ASP A 75 -4.96 -10.93 -7.74
CA ASP A 75 -6.06 -11.77 -8.18
C ASP A 75 -7.41 -11.10 -7.96
N THR A 76 -7.58 -10.41 -6.84
CA THR A 76 -8.78 -9.63 -6.55
C THR A 76 -8.99 -8.55 -7.60
N LEU A 77 -7.93 -7.83 -8.00
CA LEU A 77 -8.02 -6.79 -9.03
C LEU A 77 -8.30 -7.37 -10.41
N LYS A 78 -7.61 -8.46 -10.79
CA LYS A 78 -7.86 -9.15 -12.06
C LYS A 78 -9.30 -9.67 -12.16
N GLY A 79 -9.77 -10.34 -11.11
CA GLY A 79 -11.13 -10.84 -11.02
C GLY A 79 -12.19 -9.73 -11.10
N ALA A 80 -11.93 -8.57 -10.48
CA ALA A 80 -12.84 -7.43 -10.56
C ALA A 80 -12.97 -6.86 -11.98
N MET A 81 -11.85 -6.67 -12.69
CA MET A 81 -11.87 -6.19 -14.07
C MET A 81 -12.64 -7.14 -14.98
N GLU A 82 -12.38 -8.45 -14.84
CA GLU A 82 -13.00 -9.48 -15.65
C GLU A 82 -14.50 -9.60 -15.35
N TYR A 83 -14.90 -9.54 -14.08
CA TYR A 83 -16.30 -9.61 -13.70
C TYR A 83 -17.10 -8.41 -14.22
N ILE A 84 -16.54 -7.19 -14.20
CA ILE A 84 -17.20 -6.03 -14.81
C ILE A 84 -17.41 -6.23 -16.32
N ARG A 85 -16.41 -6.77 -17.05
CA ARG A 85 -16.55 -7.03 -18.49
C ARG A 85 -17.65 -8.05 -18.78
N GLN A 86 -17.72 -9.11 -17.99
CA GLN A 86 -18.75 -10.13 -18.14
C GLN A 86 -20.15 -9.58 -17.90
N LEU A 87 -20.33 -8.82 -16.81
CA LEU A 87 -21.62 -8.18 -16.53
C LEU A 87 -22.05 -7.23 -17.66
N LYS A 88 -21.10 -6.52 -18.28
CA LYS A 88 -21.38 -5.69 -19.46
C LYS A 88 -21.82 -6.53 -20.66
N ALA A 89 -21.07 -7.58 -20.99
CA ALA A 89 -21.41 -8.47 -22.11
C ALA A 89 -22.78 -9.15 -21.92
N LEU A 90 -23.13 -9.52 -20.69
CA LEU A 90 -24.45 -10.08 -20.36
C LEU A 90 -25.58 -9.08 -20.58
N LEU A 91 -25.36 -7.80 -20.27
CA LEU A 91 -26.35 -6.74 -20.51
C LEU A 91 -26.47 -6.36 -21.99
N GLU A 92 -25.39 -6.51 -22.75
CA GLU A 92 -25.32 -6.16 -24.18
C GLU A 92 -25.76 -7.32 -25.12
N GLN A 93 -25.89 -8.54 -24.57
CA GLN A 93 -26.44 -9.74 -25.21
C GLN A 93 -25.79 -10.14 -26.56
N GLU A 94 -24.50 -10.50 -26.49
CA GLU A 94 -23.77 -11.31 -27.49
C GLU A 94 -23.32 -12.65 -26.87
N LEU A 95 -24.20 -13.35 -26.14
CA LEU A 95 -23.96 -14.75 -25.75
C LEU A 95 -25.27 -15.56 -25.66
N PRO A 96 -25.37 -16.76 -26.28
CA PRO A 96 -26.56 -17.59 -26.25
C PRO A 96 -26.82 -18.19 -24.84
N PRO A 97 -28.10 -18.43 -24.48
CA PRO A 97 -28.55 -18.73 -23.12
C PRO A 97 -28.29 -20.18 -22.62
N ASP A 98 -27.42 -20.96 -23.27
CA ASP A 98 -27.16 -22.36 -22.87
C ASP A 98 -25.67 -22.77 -22.85
N ALA A 99 -24.76 -21.81 -22.68
CA ALA A 99 -23.50 -22.17 -22.07
C ALA A 99 -23.77 -22.31 -20.57
N LYS A 100 -23.99 -23.56 -20.12
CA LYS A 100 -23.74 -23.97 -18.73
C LYS A 100 -22.27 -23.71 -18.41
N THR A 101 -21.87 -22.46 -18.36
CA THR A 101 -20.56 -22.07 -17.90
C THR A 101 -20.68 -22.22 -16.40
N GLU A 102 -20.25 -23.38 -15.90
CA GLU A 102 -19.76 -23.48 -14.53
C GLU A 102 -18.74 -22.34 -14.36
N HIS A 103 -19.19 -21.15 -13.99
CA HIS A 103 -18.36 -19.98 -13.77
C HIS A 103 -17.73 -20.11 -12.39
N LYS A 104 -16.98 -21.20 -12.21
CA LYS A 104 -15.80 -21.20 -11.38
C LYS A 104 -14.86 -20.20 -12.04
N ILE A 105 -14.78 -18.97 -11.53
CA ILE A 105 -13.53 -18.26 -11.71
C ILE A 105 -12.47 -19.11 -11.00
N LEU A 106 -11.82 -20.00 -11.75
CA LEU A 106 -10.66 -20.76 -11.34
C LEU A 106 -9.49 -19.77 -11.28
N ILE A 107 -9.50 -18.85 -10.33
CA ILE A 107 -8.29 -18.13 -9.96
C ILE A 107 -7.45 -19.10 -9.13
N ASN A 108 -6.90 -20.10 -9.82
CA ASN A 108 -5.75 -20.95 -9.52
C ASN A 108 -5.68 -22.05 -10.60
N SER A 109 -5.18 -21.73 -11.79
CA SER A 109 -4.43 -22.72 -12.57
C SER A 109 -2.98 -22.66 -12.08
N VAL A 110 -2.65 -23.45 -11.04
CA VAL A 110 -1.24 -23.80 -10.82
C VAL A 110 -0.91 -24.91 -11.83
N ALA A 111 -0.42 -24.49 -13.00
CA ALA A 111 0.28 -25.36 -13.92
C ALA A 111 1.74 -24.90 -13.93
N GLY A 112 2.61 -25.77 -13.40
CA GLY A 112 3.99 -25.50 -13.01
C GLY A 112 4.24 -26.22 -11.68
N GLY A 113 4.50 -27.52 -11.65
CA GLY A 113 5.26 -28.27 -12.64
C GLY A 113 6.77 -28.13 -12.42
N ASP A 114 7.23 -28.02 -11.17
CA ASP A 114 8.64 -28.22 -10.85
C ASP A 114 8.85 -29.67 -10.38
N SER A 115 9.49 -30.39 -11.29
CA SER A 115 9.96 -31.77 -11.19
C SER A 115 11.40 -31.75 -10.67
N LYS A 116 11.80 -32.77 -9.88
CA LYS A 116 13.20 -33.09 -9.46
C LYS A 116 13.84 -32.03 -8.54
N LEU A 117 14.42 -32.34 -7.38
CA LEU A 117 15.16 -33.49 -6.86
C LEU A 117 15.02 -33.50 -5.32
#